data_AF-A0A4U0VIW1-F1
#
_entry.id   AF-A0A4U0VIW1-F1
#
_cell.length_a   1.000
_cell.length_b   1.000
_cell.length_c   1.000
_cell.angle_alpha   90.00
_cell.angle_beta   90.00
_cell.angle_gamma   90.00
#
_symmetry.space_group_name_H-M   'P 1'
#
loop_
_entity.id
_entity.type
_entity.pdbx_description
1 polymer ?
#
loop_
_entity_poly.entity_id
_entity_poly.type
_entity_poly.pdbx_seq_one_letter_code
_entity_poly.pdbx_strand_id
1 'polypeptide(L)'
;MPQDATNQMQALTNSLEECGPALSSIRLQLDDVWNGSNSALARCENRVNIVKHALVDITDRLRRLGNTFVAREQHLEQRCDDIKADLQRSQRDVDQLTQSLSVATHRGDELQRRLEDAKDDLCYANRRFTEGEQTVQDLKTQLRNANRRIEVLTDAAAVPPTSRPPPASPTLPVPPSGGGHGRPSTDSGFSEIPTAAATDPADRQRQNIAYGVLLAAISDFDAGNFATADPKFADVQTMVRNLPSALRHNFNTTSIAYYRTVCCAEIGNNREAETKLTEFLQSHDQAAASQKAHITHLLARTRVKLGRLDSALEHSCRLRAQQDATEHVNGGIATAAVREAALAVAKAWQILTKAAEDDAAAIIMKACEEAFEAHVFSEAVVQAVAEA
;
A
#
# COMPACT_ATOMS: atom_id res chain seq x y z
N MET A 1 -48.65 -7.95 7.85
CA MET A 1 -48.88 -7.29 9.16
C MET A 1 -48.71 -8.32 10.27
N PRO A 2 -48.30 -7.94 11.49
CA PRO A 2 -48.34 -8.85 12.62
C PRO A 2 -49.78 -9.32 12.80
N GLN A 3 -49.96 -10.61 13.07
CA GLN A 3 -51.29 -11.21 13.23
C GLN A 3 -52.11 -10.50 14.31
N ASP A 4 -51.43 -9.98 15.33
CA ASP A 4 -52.03 -9.20 16.41
C ASP A 4 -52.61 -7.85 15.95
N ALA A 5 -51.94 -7.13 15.05
CA ALA A 5 -52.45 -5.87 14.52
C ALA A 5 -53.69 -6.10 13.63
N THR A 6 -53.71 -7.17 12.85
CA THR A 6 -54.87 -7.56 12.06
C THR A 6 -56.06 -7.91 12.95
N ASN A 7 -55.83 -8.65 14.04
CA ASN A 7 -56.87 -8.98 15.01
C ASN A 7 -57.40 -7.73 15.72
N GLN A 8 -56.52 -6.78 16.07
CA GLN A 8 -56.92 -5.52 16.70
C GLN A 8 -57.73 -4.62 15.75
N MET A 9 -57.38 -4.55 14.47
CA MET A 9 -58.17 -3.84 13.46
C MET A 9 -59.55 -4.48 13.27
N GLN A 10 -59.63 -5.80 13.18
CA GLN A 10 -60.91 -6.50 13.05
C GLN A 10 -61.83 -6.23 14.25
N ALA A 11 -61.27 -6.24 15.46
CA ALA A 11 -62.04 -5.93 16.66
C ALA A 11 -62.48 -4.45 16.69
N LEU A 12 -61.65 -3.52 16.23
CA LEU A 12 -62.02 -2.12 16.04
C LEU A 12 -63.20 -1.95 15.08
N THR A 13 -63.16 -2.64 13.94
CA THR A 13 -64.26 -2.64 12.95
C THR A 13 -65.56 -3.11 13.59
N ASN A 14 -65.52 -4.22 14.33
CA ASN A 14 -66.72 -4.75 15.01
C ASN A 14 -67.29 -3.75 16.04
N SER A 15 -66.45 -3.13 16.89
CA SER A 15 -66.89 -2.13 17.87
C SER A 15 -67.49 -0.86 17.21
N LEU A 16 -66.99 -0.50 16.02
CA LEU A 16 -67.54 0.62 15.24
C LEU A 16 -68.90 0.27 14.64
N GLU A 17 -69.06 -0.96 14.15
CA GLU A 17 -70.33 -1.46 13.61
C GLU A 17 -71.43 -1.47 14.68
N GLU A 18 -71.11 -1.80 15.93
CA GLU A 18 -72.07 -1.76 17.05
C GLU A 18 -72.60 -0.33 17.36
N CYS A 19 -71.80 0.71 17.10
CA CYS A 19 -72.21 2.09 17.29
C CYS A 19 -73.31 2.52 16.29
N GLY A 20 -73.32 1.98 15.08
CA GLY A 20 -74.26 2.38 14.02
C GLY A 20 -75.74 2.16 14.38
N PRO A 21 -76.15 0.94 14.76
CA PRO A 21 -77.50 0.64 15.24
C PRO A 21 -77.84 1.40 16.53
N ALA A 22 -76.87 1.58 17.43
CA ALA A 22 -77.02 2.33 18.67
C ALA A 22 -77.24 3.84 18.43
N LEU A 23 -76.63 4.45 17.42
CA LEU A 23 -76.91 5.83 17.04
C LEU A 23 -78.20 5.97 16.24
N SER A 24 -78.54 4.98 15.42
CA SER A 24 -79.72 5.02 14.55
C SER A 24 -81.02 5.00 15.34
N SER A 25 -81.16 4.06 16.29
CA SER A 25 -82.33 4.06 17.16
C SER A 25 -82.27 5.18 18.23
N ILE A 26 -81.06 5.77 18.51
CA ILE A 26 -80.84 7.12 19.06
C ILE A 26 -81.89 8.14 18.63
N ARG A 27 -81.72 8.44 17.35
CA ARG A 27 -82.45 9.39 16.57
C ARG A 27 -83.93 9.05 16.48
N LEU A 28 -84.28 7.77 16.28
CA LEU A 28 -85.68 7.36 16.18
C LEU A 28 -86.45 7.51 17.50
N GLN A 29 -85.78 7.38 18.65
CA GLN A 29 -86.41 7.48 19.97
C GLN A 29 -86.48 8.93 20.49
N LEU A 30 -85.80 9.88 19.86
CA LEU A 30 -85.73 11.26 20.32
C LEU A 30 -87.10 11.97 20.31
N ASP A 31 -87.92 11.71 19.29
CA ASP A 31 -89.26 12.29 19.18
C ASP A 31 -90.19 11.77 20.30
N ASP A 32 -90.11 10.49 20.64
CA ASP A 32 -90.86 9.90 21.75
C ASP A 32 -90.43 10.47 23.11
N VAL A 33 -89.12 10.71 23.28
CA VAL A 33 -88.58 11.38 24.48
C VAL A 33 -89.09 12.82 24.57
N TRP A 34 -89.08 13.55 23.45
CA TRP A 34 -89.58 14.92 23.38
C TRP A 34 -91.06 15.02 23.76
N ASN A 35 -91.85 14.00 23.38
CA ASN A 35 -93.26 13.87 23.75
C ASN A 35 -93.50 13.36 25.18
N GLY A 36 -92.46 13.25 26.01
CA GLY A 36 -92.56 12.93 27.44
C GLY A 36 -92.57 11.43 27.78
N SER A 37 -92.16 10.55 26.86
CA SER A 37 -92.12 9.10 27.13
C SER A 37 -90.92 8.69 28.00
N ASN A 38 -91.17 8.40 29.28
CA ASN A 38 -90.15 7.92 30.21
C ASN A 38 -89.50 6.59 29.77
N SER A 39 -90.24 5.71 29.07
CA SER A 39 -89.68 4.46 28.56
C SER A 39 -88.75 4.69 27.36
N ALA A 40 -89.02 5.71 26.53
CA ALA A 40 -88.11 6.12 25.48
C ALA A 40 -86.83 6.74 26.07
N LEU A 41 -86.95 7.51 27.15
CA LEU A 41 -85.80 8.10 27.86
C LEU A 41 -84.85 7.02 28.39
N ALA A 42 -85.38 6.01 29.10
CA ALA A 42 -84.58 4.90 29.61
C ALA A 42 -83.88 4.09 28.50
N ARG A 43 -84.53 3.91 27.34
CA ARG A 43 -83.92 3.24 26.17
C ARG A 43 -82.83 4.09 25.52
N CYS A 44 -83.03 5.40 25.43
CA CYS A 44 -82.02 6.35 24.96
C CYS A 44 -80.79 6.34 25.89
N GLU A 45 -80.98 6.42 27.21
CA GLU A 45 -79.90 6.36 28.20
C GLU A 45 -79.09 5.07 28.09
N ASN A 46 -79.76 3.92 28.01
CA ASN A 46 -79.08 2.64 27.82
C ASN A 46 -78.23 2.63 26.54
N ARG A 47 -78.75 3.18 25.45
CA ARG A 47 -78.06 3.17 24.16
C ARG A 47 -76.94 4.20 24.08
N VAL A 48 -77.08 5.34 24.78
CA VAL A 48 -75.97 6.27 25.02
C VAL A 48 -74.85 5.59 25.80
N ASN A 49 -75.18 4.79 26.83
CA ASN A 49 -74.18 4.02 27.56
C ASN A 49 -73.46 2.99 26.67
N ILE A 50 -74.19 2.30 25.79
CA ILE A 50 -73.57 1.38 24.79
C ILE A 50 -72.57 2.14 23.91
N VAL A 51 -72.97 3.28 23.32
CA VAL A 51 -72.07 4.10 22.49
C VAL A 51 -70.87 4.59 23.29
N LYS A 52 -71.06 5.04 24.53
CA LYS A 52 -69.98 5.49 25.40
C LYS A 52 -68.98 4.37 25.67
N HIS A 53 -69.44 3.17 25.99
CA HIS A 53 -68.56 2.01 26.22
C HIS A 53 -67.81 1.61 24.94
N ALA A 54 -68.50 1.58 23.80
CA ALA A 54 -67.86 1.29 22.52
C ALA A 54 -66.79 2.33 22.15
N LEU A 55 -67.03 3.63 22.40
CA LEU A 55 -66.02 4.69 22.18
C LEU A 55 -64.79 4.54 23.07
N VAL A 56 -64.97 4.16 24.35
CA VAL A 56 -63.84 3.87 25.25
C VAL A 56 -63.03 2.68 24.73
N ASP A 57 -63.70 1.58 24.33
CA ASP A 57 -63.03 0.40 23.77
C ASP A 57 -62.28 0.72 22.46
N ILE A 58 -62.90 1.47 21.55
CA ILE A 58 -62.27 1.97 20.31
C ILE A 58 -61.02 2.79 20.63
N THR A 59 -61.12 3.72 21.59
CA THR A 59 -59.99 4.57 21.99
C THR A 59 -58.84 3.74 22.58
N ASP A 60 -59.15 2.76 23.43
CA ASP A 60 -58.16 1.87 24.00
C ASP A 60 -57.46 1.01 22.93
N ARG A 61 -58.23 0.47 21.98
CA ARG A 61 -57.69 -0.33 20.87
C ARG A 61 -56.82 0.49 19.94
N LEU A 62 -57.24 1.70 19.56
CA LEU A 62 -56.44 2.61 18.73
C LEU A 62 -55.10 2.95 19.42
N ARG A 63 -55.12 3.18 20.73
CA ARG A 63 -53.88 3.42 21.49
C ARG A 63 -52.94 2.23 21.46
N ARG A 64 -53.45 1.01 21.69
CA ARG A 64 -52.65 -0.23 21.65
C ARG A 64 -52.07 -0.47 20.26
N LEU A 65 -52.87 -0.26 19.22
CA LEU A 65 -52.48 -0.41 17.83
C LEU A 65 -51.41 0.62 17.44
N GLY A 66 -51.56 1.87 17.88
CA GLY A 66 -50.54 2.93 17.73
C GLY A 66 -49.22 2.54 18.38
N ASN A 67 -49.23 2.10 19.64
CA ASN A 67 -48.02 1.65 20.33
C ASN A 67 -47.34 0.47 19.60
N THR A 68 -48.14 -0.47 19.07
CA THR A 68 -47.65 -1.62 18.31
C THR A 68 -46.96 -1.18 17.01
N PHE A 69 -47.50 -0.16 16.34
CA PHE A 69 -46.89 0.40 15.14
C PHE A 69 -45.57 1.11 15.44
N VAL A 70 -45.53 1.96 16.46
CA VAL A 70 -44.30 2.67 16.87
C VAL A 70 -43.19 1.69 17.23
N ALA A 71 -43.49 0.65 18.03
CA ALA A 71 -42.50 -0.36 18.38
C ALA A 71 -41.98 -1.13 17.15
N ARG A 72 -42.85 -1.37 16.16
CA ARG A 72 -42.46 -2.05 14.93
C ARG A 72 -41.62 -1.16 14.01
N GLU A 73 -41.94 0.12 13.94
CA GLU A 73 -41.16 1.12 13.21
C GLU A 73 -39.73 1.19 13.76
N GLN A 74 -39.59 1.36 15.08
CA GLN A 74 -38.29 1.37 15.76
C GLN A 74 -37.48 0.07 15.51
N HIS A 75 -38.14 -1.09 15.55
CA HIS A 75 -37.49 -2.36 15.24
C HIS A 75 -37.05 -2.45 13.77
N LEU A 76 -37.82 -1.89 12.82
CA LEU A 76 -37.43 -1.84 11.42
C LEU A 76 -36.27 -0.87 11.18
N GLU A 77 -36.28 0.30 11.84
CA GLU A 77 -35.15 1.25 11.81
C GLU A 77 -33.86 0.60 12.32
N GLN A 78 -33.92 -0.06 13.48
CA GLN A 78 -32.76 -0.78 14.02
C GLN A 78 -32.24 -1.84 13.04
N ARG A 79 -33.13 -2.62 12.42
CA ARG A 79 -32.72 -3.61 11.41
C ARG A 79 -32.11 -2.98 10.17
N CYS A 80 -32.59 -1.82 9.75
CA CYS A 80 -32.00 -1.07 8.64
C CYS A 80 -30.58 -0.60 8.99
N ASP A 81 -30.37 -0.12 10.22
CA ASP A 81 -29.05 0.28 10.70
C ASP A 81 -28.09 -0.91 10.79
N ASP A 82 -28.56 -2.05 11.30
CA ASP A 82 -27.77 -3.29 11.36
C ASP A 82 -27.34 -3.75 9.96
N ILE A 83 -28.29 -3.77 9.00
CA ILE A 83 -28.00 -4.11 7.59
C ILE A 83 -27.01 -3.13 6.97
N LYS A 84 -27.12 -1.84 7.27
CA LYS A 84 -26.20 -0.82 6.77
C LYS A 84 -24.79 -1.02 7.34
N ALA A 85 -24.67 -1.35 8.62
CA ALA A 85 -23.39 -1.66 9.25
C ALA A 85 -22.76 -2.94 8.67
N ASP A 86 -23.56 -3.98 8.42
CA ASP A 86 -23.13 -5.22 7.77
C ASP A 86 -22.64 -4.96 6.33
N LEU A 87 -23.39 -4.17 5.56
CA LEU A 87 -22.99 -3.77 4.20
C LEU A 87 -21.66 -3.01 4.21
N GLN A 88 -21.48 -2.07 5.15
CA GLN A 88 -20.21 -1.35 5.28
C GLN A 88 -19.05 -2.27 5.66
N ARG A 89 -19.28 -3.26 6.53
CA ARG A 89 -18.26 -4.28 6.86
C ARG A 89 -17.91 -5.12 5.63
N SER A 90 -18.91 -5.65 4.93
CA SER A 90 -18.69 -6.42 3.70
C SER A 90 -17.97 -5.61 2.62
N GLN A 91 -18.25 -4.31 2.49
CA GLN A 91 -17.57 -3.45 1.52
C GLN A 91 -16.08 -3.32 1.84
N ARG A 92 -15.72 -3.11 3.12
CA ARG A 92 -14.31 -3.06 3.55
C ARG A 92 -13.59 -4.39 3.27
N ASP A 93 -14.24 -5.52 3.50
CA ASP A 93 -13.68 -6.84 3.22
C ASP A 93 -13.42 -7.03 1.72
N VAL A 94 -14.36 -6.61 0.87
CA VAL A 94 -14.21 -6.65 -0.59
C VAL A 94 -13.05 -5.75 -1.04
N ASP A 95 -12.92 -4.55 -0.49
CA ASP A 95 -11.83 -3.63 -0.82
C ASP A 95 -10.47 -4.23 -0.41
N GLN A 96 -10.39 -4.84 0.78
CA GLN A 96 -9.19 -5.53 1.25
C GLN A 96 -8.82 -6.73 0.38
N LEU A 97 -9.79 -7.55 -0.02
CA LEU A 97 -9.57 -8.69 -0.90
C LEU A 97 -9.14 -8.24 -2.30
N THR A 98 -9.73 -7.17 -2.83
CA THR A 98 -9.36 -6.58 -4.12
C THR A 98 -7.92 -6.08 -4.10
N GLN A 99 -7.53 -5.41 -3.02
CA GLN A 99 -6.16 -4.96 -2.80
C GLN A 99 -5.19 -6.15 -2.72
N SER A 100 -5.52 -7.17 -1.92
CA SER A 100 -4.69 -8.38 -1.80
C SER A 100 -4.52 -9.10 -3.14
N LEU A 101 -5.58 -9.16 -3.95
CA LEU A 101 -5.52 -9.76 -5.28
C LEU A 101 -4.60 -8.98 -6.22
N SER A 102 -4.64 -7.64 -6.18
CA SER A 102 -3.73 -6.80 -6.98
C SER A 102 -2.26 -7.06 -6.63
N VAL A 103 -1.92 -7.15 -5.33
CA VAL A 103 -0.56 -7.48 -4.87
C VAL A 103 -0.13 -8.86 -5.32
N ALA A 104 -1.00 -9.87 -5.19
CA ALA A 104 -0.72 -11.23 -5.63
C ALA A 104 -0.47 -11.31 -7.14
N THR A 105 -1.26 -10.59 -7.95
CA THR A 105 -1.07 -10.50 -9.40
C THR A 105 0.27 -9.86 -9.74
N HIS A 106 0.63 -8.73 -9.10
CA HIS A 106 1.91 -8.08 -9.34
C HIS A 106 3.11 -8.97 -8.99
N ARG A 107 3.00 -9.72 -7.88
CA ARG A 107 4.01 -10.71 -7.49
C ARG A 107 4.11 -11.85 -8.50
N GLY A 108 2.98 -12.28 -9.08
CA GLY A 108 2.93 -13.24 -10.17
C GLY A 108 3.72 -12.76 -11.39
N ASP A 109 3.46 -11.53 -11.85
CA ASP A 109 4.16 -10.92 -12.98
C ASP A 109 5.67 -10.78 -12.73
N GLU A 110 6.06 -10.43 -11.51
CA GLU A 110 7.47 -10.33 -11.14
C GLU A 110 8.17 -11.69 -11.13
N LEU A 111 7.52 -12.73 -10.58
CA LEU A 111 8.05 -14.08 -10.63
C LEU A 111 8.18 -14.59 -12.07
N GLN A 112 7.24 -14.25 -12.94
CA GLN A 112 7.31 -14.58 -14.35
C GLN A 112 8.53 -13.93 -15.03
N ARG A 113 8.76 -12.62 -14.82
CA ARG A 113 9.96 -11.94 -15.36
C ARG A 113 11.24 -12.57 -14.85
N ARG A 114 11.32 -12.88 -13.56
CA ARG A 114 12.51 -13.53 -12.98
C ARG A 114 12.77 -14.91 -13.57
N LEU A 115 11.72 -15.64 -13.94
CA LEU A 115 11.84 -16.93 -14.61
C LEU A 115 12.33 -16.77 -16.06
N GLU A 116 11.87 -15.74 -16.76
CA GLU A 116 12.36 -15.37 -18.10
C GLU A 116 13.84 -14.94 -18.06
N ASP A 117 14.23 -14.05 -17.14
CA ASP A 117 15.62 -13.65 -16.92
C ASP A 117 16.51 -14.88 -16.62
N ALA A 118 16.08 -15.77 -15.72
CA ALA A 118 16.84 -16.97 -15.37
C ALA A 118 16.97 -17.96 -16.55
N LYS A 119 15.94 -18.05 -17.40
CA LYS A 119 15.99 -18.86 -18.62
C LYS A 119 17.02 -18.29 -19.59
N ASP A 120 17.05 -16.98 -19.80
CA ASP A 120 18.00 -16.32 -20.69
C ASP A 120 19.44 -16.46 -20.18
N ASP A 121 19.65 -16.30 -18.87
CA ASP A 121 20.94 -16.56 -18.21
C ASP A 121 21.42 -17.99 -18.45
N LEU A 122 20.51 -18.98 -18.36
CA LEU A 122 20.84 -20.38 -18.57
C LEU A 122 21.17 -20.67 -20.05
N CYS A 123 20.43 -20.06 -20.99
CA CYS A 123 20.77 -20.11 -22.41
C CYS A 123 22.15 -19.51 -22.70
N TYR A 124 22.47 -18.36 -22.10
CA TYR A 124 23.78 -17.72 -22.24
C TYR A 124 24.91 -18.60 -21.67
N ALA A 125 24.73 -19.13 -20.46
CA ALA A 125 25.68 -20.01 -19.81
C ALA A 125 25.93 -21.29 -20.63
N ASN A 126 24.85 -21.89 -21.16
CA ASN A 126 24.96 -23.07 -22.03
C ASN A 126 25.78 -22.78 -23.29
N ARG A 127 25.55 -21.62 -23.95
CA ARG A 127 26.35 -21.20 -25.10
C ARG A 127 27.83 -21.05 -24.73
N ARG A 128 28.14 -20.36 -23.64
CA ARG A 128 29.52 -20.22 -23.14
C ARG A 128 30.17 -21.55 -22.82
N PHE A 129 29.42 -22.48 -22.25
CA PHE A 129 29.89 -23.83 -21.96
C PHE A 129 30.28 -24.56 -23.27
N THR A 130 29.43 -24.50 -24.30
CA THR A 130 29.74 -25.10 -25.61
C THR A 130 30.94 -24.46 -26.30
N GLU A 131 31.09 -23.13 -26.24
CA GLU A 131 32.26 -22.42 -26.76
C GLU A 131 33.53 -22.83 -26.00
N GLY A 132 33.46 -22.90 -24.67
CA GLY A 132 34.54 -23.38 -23.81
C GLY A 132 34.95 -24.81 -24.14
N GLU A 133 33.99 -25.72 -24.29
CA GLU A 133 34.25 -27.11 -24.68
C GLU A 133 34.98 -27.20 -26.02
N GLN A 134 34.57 -26.41 -27.02
CA GLN A 134 35.24 -26.33 -28.31
C GLN A 134 36.70 -25.86 -28.17
N THR A 135 36.96 -24.80 -27.39
CA THR A 135 38.33 -24.31 -27.16
C THR A 135 39.22 -25.34 -26.48
N VAL A 136 38.68 -26.11 -25.53
CA VAL A 136 39.41 -27.21 -24.88
C VAL A 136 39.77 -28.31 -25.88
N GLN A 137 38.86 -28.67 -26.80
CA GLN A 137 39.15 -29.65 -27.85
C GLN A 137 40.22 -29.15 -28.83
N ASP A 138 40.17 -27.88 -29.22
CA ASP A 138 41.18 -27.26 -30.08
C ASP A 138 42.56 -27.27 -29.41
N LEU A 139 42.65 -26.85 -28.15
CA LEU A 139 43.89 -26.88 -27.37
C LEU A 139 44.44 -28.29 -27.22
N LYS A 140 43.58 -29.28 -26.94
CA LYS A 140 43.97 -30.69 -26.86
C LYS A 140 44.56 -31.18 -28.20
N THR A 141 44.01 -30.71 -29.32
CA THR A 141 44.50 -31.06 -30.66
C THR A 141 45.84 -30.38 -30.96
N GLN A 142 45.99 -29.09 -30.61
CA GLN A 142 47.25 -28.36 -30.74
C GLN A 142 48.37 -29.00 -29.90
N LEU A 143 48.07 -29.41 -28.66
CA LEU A 143 49.02 -30.09 -27.78
C LEU A 143 49.51 -31.42 -28.38
N ARG A 144 48.59 -32.24 -28.91
CA ARG A 144 48.98 -33.49 -29.61
C ARG A 144 49.89 -33.21 -30.80
N ASN A 145 49.62 -32.17 -31.58
CA ASN A 145 50.43 -31.80 -32.74
C ASN A 145 51.82 -31.29 -32.31
N ALA A 146 51.90 -30.49 -31.24
CA ALA A 146 53.15 -30.02 -30.68
C ALA A 146 54.02 -31.19 -30.17
N ASN A 147 53.43 -32.13 -29.43
CA ASN A 147 54.14 -33.33 -28.97
C ASN A 147 54.70 -34.16 -30.14
N ARG A 148 53.91 -34.39 -31.20
CA ARG A 148 54.40 -35.08 -32.41
C ARG A 148 55.58 -34.36 -33.06
N ARG A 149 55.56 -33.03 -33.13
CA ARG A 149 56.68 -32.25 -33.67
C ARG A 149 57.93 -32.38 -32.82
N ILE A 150 57.79 -32.37 -31.50
CA ILE A 150 58.89 -32.58 -30.56
C ILE A 150 59.49 -33.97 -30.76
N GLU A 151 58.67 -35.02 -30.87
CA GLU A 151 59.14 -36.39 -31.17
C GLU A 151 59.96 -36.43 -32.46
N VAL A 152 59.44 -35.88 -33.57
CA VAL A 152 60.16 -35.85 -34.86
C VAL A 152 61.48 -35.09 -34.78
N LEU A 153 61.51 -33.95 -34.10
CA LEU A 153 62.75 -33.17 -33.92
C LEU A 153 63.76 -33.89 -33.02
N THR A 154 63.28 -34.60 -32.01
CA THR A 154 64.12 -35.40 -31.10
C THR A 154 64.73 -36.59 -31.84
N ASP A 155 63.94 -37.29 -32.66
CA ASP A 155 64.41 -38.37 -33.53
C ASP A 155 65.43 -37.86 -34.56
N ALA A 156 65.18 -36.69 -35.18
CA ALA A 156 66.12 -36.07 -36.11
C ALA A 156 67.44 -35.65 -35.45
N ALA A 157 67.40 -35.21 -34.19
CA ALA A 157 68.59 -34.88 -33.41
C ALA A 157 69.37 -36.14 -32.95
N ALA A 158 68.72 -37.31 -32.91
CA ALA A 158 69.34 -38.59 -32.58
C ALA A 158 70.01 -39.28 -33.78
N VAL A 159 69.83 -38.78 -35.02
CA VAL A 159 70.55 -39.29 -36.21
C VAL A 159 72.00 -38.76 -36.21
N PRO A 160 73.04 -39.63 -36.23
CA PRO A 160 74.42 -39.19 -36.27
C PRO A 160 74.77 -38.56 -37.63
N PRO A 161 75.66 -37.55 -37.69
CA PRO A 161 76.05 -36.93 -38.95
C PRO A 161 76.79 -37.93 -39.84
N THR A 162 76.13 -38.38 -40.91
CA THR A 162 76.84 -38.99 -42.03
C THR A 162 77.60 -37.89 -42.78
N SER A 163 78.92 -37.91 -42.55
CA SER A 163 80.00 -37.33 -43.34
C SER A 163 79.60 -36.91 -44.77
N ARG A 164 79.52 -35.60 -45.02
CA ARG A 164 79.66 -35.01 -46.36
C ARG A 164 80.88 -34.09 -46.34
N PRO A 165 81.86 -34.26 -47.27
CA PRO A 165 83.09 -33.49 -47.24
C PRO A 165 82.85 -32.03 -47.69
N PRO A 166 83.64 -31.07 -47.18
CA PRO A 166 83.48 -29.65 -47.48
C PRO A 166 84.10 -29.31 -48.84
N PRO A 167 83.50 -28.44 -49.66
CA PRO A 167 84.27 -27.71 -50.65
C PRO A 167 84.99 -26.55 -49.95
N ALA A 168 86.24 -26.38 -50.37
CA ALA A 168 87.24 -25.48 -49.82
C ALA A 168 86.77 -24.01 -49.68
N SER A 169 87.20 -23.41 -48.58
CA SER A 169 87.25 -21.94 -48.40
C SER A 169 88.24 -21.32 -49.39
N PRO A 170 87.98 -20.06 -49.81
CA PRO A 170 89.05 -19.09 -49.94
C PRO A 170 88.85 -17.91 -49.00
N THR A 171 90.00 -17.39 -48.61
CA THR A 171 90.32 -16.45 -47.55
C THR A 171 90.06 -14.97 -47.93
N LEU A 172 89.73 -14.18 -46.89
CA LEU A 172 89.95 -12.72 -46.69
C LEU A 172 89.03 -11.70 -47.42
N PRO A 173 88.92 -10.43 -46.93
CA PRO A 173 89.13 -9.86 -45.59
C PRO A 173 87.97 -8.97 -45.07
N VAL A 174 87.94 -8.76 -43.74
CA VAL A 174 87.22 -7.71 -42.97
C VAL A 174 87.69 -6.31 -43.44
N PRO A 175 86.87 -5.22 -43.56
CA PRO A 175 86.33 -4.43 -42.42
C PRO A 175 85.01 -3.63 -42.74
N PRO A 176 84.61 -2.59 -41.97
CA PRO A 176 83.99 -2.67 -40.65
C PRO A 176 82.64 -1.90 -40.55
N SER A 177 81.95 -2.10 -39.42
CA SER A 177 81.03 -1.14 -38.76
C SER A 177 79.63 -0.87 -39.35
N GLY A 178 78.65 -0.86 -38.44
CA GLY A 178 77.22 -0.61 -38.67
C GLY A 178 76.40 -1.73 -38.04
N GLY A 179 76.09 -1.73 -36.74
CA GLY A 179 75.38 -0.64 -36.07
C GLY A 179 73.90 -0.72 -36.43
N GLY A 180 73.16 -1.66 -35.84
CA GLY A 180 71.73 -1.76 -36.08
C GLY A 180 71.06 -2.97 -35.43
N HIS A 181 70.08 -2.67 -34.57
CA HIS A 181 68.97 -3.51 -34.11
C HIS A 181 69.13 -4.26 -32.78
N GLY A 182 68.46 -3.68 -31.78
CA GLY A 182 68.14 -4.30 -30.50
C GLY A 182 67.55 -3.31 -29.50
N ARG A 183 66.62 -2.44 -29.94
CA ARG A 183 65.79 -1.59 -29.07
C ARG A 183 64.70 -2.46 -28.40
N PRO A 184 63.92 -1.93 -27.44
CA PRO A 184 63.80 -2.43 -26.08
C PRO A 184 62.47 -3.17 -25.85
N SER A 185 62.37 -3.92 -24.76
CA SER A 185 61.06 -4.20 -24.18
C SER A 185 61.15 -4.04 -22.67
N THR A 186 61.06 -2.78 -22.25
CA THR A 186 60.23 -2.43 -21.11
C THR A 186 58.84 -3.01 -21.37
N ASP A 187 58.32 -3.85 -20.48
CA ASP A 187 57.11 -3.48 -19.74
C ASP A 187 56.82 -4.53 -18.66
N SER A 188 56.86 -4.06 -17.41
CA SER A 188 55.89 -4.32 -16.34
C SER A 188 55.05 -5.59 -16.49
N GLY A 189 55.11 -6.55 -15.56
CA GLY A 189 54.77 -6.28 -14.17
C GLY A 189 53.27 -5.97 -14.02
N PHE A 190 52.38 -6.74 -14.64
CA PHE A 190 50.96 -6.77 -14.30
C PHE A 190 50.47 -8.21 -14.22
N SER A 191 50.82 -8.89 -13.12
CA SER A 191 50.08 -10.07 -12.68
C SER A 191 48.80 -9.61 -11.99
N GLU A 192 47.83 -9.15 -12.77
CA GLU A 192 46.45 -9.20 -12.32
C GLU A 192 46.01 -10.66 -12.33
N ILE A 193 45.79 -11.21 -11.15
CA ILE A 193 45.00 -12.41 -10.96
C ILE A 193 43.53 -11.95 -11.04
N PRO A 194 42.72 -12.28 -12.07
CA PRO A 194 41.28 -12.13 -11.97
C PRO A 194 40.72 -13.43 -11.41
N THR A 195 40.88 -13.64 -10.10
CA THR A 195 39.96 -14.50 -9.35
C THR A 195 38.79 -13.65 -8.87
N ALA A 196 38.04 -13.14 -9.85
CA ALA A 196 36.67 -12.67 -9.71
C ALA A 196 36.08 -12.77 -11.10
N ALA A 197 34.94 -13.44 -11.24
CA ALA A 197 34.23 -13.66 -12.50
C ALA A 197 34.35 -12.43 -13.43
N ALA A 198 35.00 -12.61 -14.57
CA ALA A 198 35.32 -11.53 -15.52
C ALA A 198 34.03 -10.83 -15.96
N THR A 199 33.70 -9.73 -15.26
CA THR A 199 32.63 -8.82 -15.62
C THR A 199 33.18 -7.89 -16.69
N ASP A 200 32.44 -7.70 -17.77
CA ASP A 200 32.83 -6.81 -18.87
C ASP A 200 33.20 -5.43 -18.28
N PRO A 201 34.39 -4.86 -18.57
CA PRO A 201 34.76 -3.53 -18.11
C PRO A 201 33.70 -2.47 -18.44
N ALA A 202 32.94 -2.64 -19.53
CA ALA A 202 31.81 -1.78 -19.87
C ALA A 202 30.67 -1.86 -18.84
N ASP A 203 30.38 -3.03 -18.27
CA ASP A 203 29.36 -3.20 -17.22
C ASP A 203 29.77 -2.56 -15.91
N ARG A 204 31.06 -2.67 -15.56
CA ARG A 204 31.60 -1.99 -14.37
C ARG A 204 31.56 -0.48 -14.52
N GLN A 205 31.83 0.04 -15.72
CA GLN A 205 31.67 1.46 -16.02
C GLN A 205 30.20 1.90 -15.92
N ARG A 206 29.26 1.12 -16.47
CA ARG A 206 27.80 1.38 -16.32
C ARG A 206 27.38 1.40 -14.86
N GLN A 207 27.88 0.48 -14.03
CA GLN A 207 27.62 0.45 -12.60
C GLN A 207 28.13 1.72 -11.89
N ASN A 208 29.36 2.14 -12.20
CA ASN A 208 29.93 3.36 -11.61
C ASN A 208 29.14 4.62 -12.00
N ILE A 209 28.66 4.70 -13.24
CA ILE A 209 27.79 5.80 -13.69
C ILE A 209 26.48 5.78 -12.92
N ALA A 210 25.81 4.62 -12.83
CA ALA A 210 24.55 4.48 -12.08
C ALA A 210 24.72 4.87 -10.60
N TYR A 211 25.85 4.52 -9.98
CA TYR A 211 26.16 4.91 -8.61
C TYR A 211 26.37 6.43 -8.48
N GLY A 212 27.07 7.05 -9.43
CA GLY A 212 27.25 8.50 -9.48
C GLY A 212 25.92 9.26 -9.61
N VAL A 213 25.03 8.80 -10.48
CA VAL A 213 23.68 9.39 -10.64
C VAL A 213 22.85 9.19 -9.38
N LEU A 214 22.94 8.02 -8.73
CA LEU A 214 22.24 7.75 -7.47
C LEU A 214 22.67 8.70 -6.34
N LEU A 215 23.98 8.91 -6.17
CA LEU A 215 24.48 9.85 -5.17
C LEU A 215 24.02 11.29 -5.45
N ALA A 216 24.02 11.70 -6.71
CA ALA A 216 23.50 13.01 -7.10
C ALA A 216 21.98 13.14 -6.85
N ALA A 217 21.21 12.08 -7.09
CA ALA A 217 19.77 12.04 -6.81
C ALA A 217 19.48 12.14 -5.30
N ILE A 218 20.24 11.41 -4.48
CA ILE A 218 20.13 11.48 -3.01
C ILE A 218 20.50 12.88 -2.52
N SER A 219 21.57 13.48 -3.05
CA SER A 219 21.95 14.86 -2.68
C SER A 219 20.85 15.87 -3.00
N ASP A 220 20.18 15.75 -4.15
CA ASP A 220 19.06 16.64 -4.50
C ASP A 220 17.84 16.37 -3.62
N PHE A 221 17.58 15.10 -3.29
CA PHE A 221 16.50 14.69 -2.41
C PHE A 221 16.67 15.28 -1.00
N ASP A 222 17.87 15.15 -0.43
CA ASP A 222 18.20 15.68 0.90
C ASP A 222 18.16 17.22 0.93
N ALA A 223 18.40 17.87 -0.21
CA ALA A 223 18.23 19.32 -0.38
C ALA A 223 16.76 19.74 -0.58
N GLY A 224 15.80 18.81 -0.64
CA GLY A 224 14.39 19.09 -0.90
C GLY A 224 14.06 19.39 -2.36
N ASN A 225 14.99 19.18 -3.29
CA ASN A 225 14.83 19.44 -4.72
C ASN A 225 14.17 18.25 -5.44
N PHE A 226 12.97 17.85 -4.99
CA PHE A 226 12.28 16.64 -5.44
C PHE A 226 12.02 16.58 -6.95
N ALA A 227 11.78 17.74 -7.59
CA ALA A 227 11.57 17.84 -9.04
C ALA A 227 12.84 17.51 -9.85
N THR A 228 14.03 17.74 -9.29
CA THR A 228 15.31 17.40 -9.91
C THR A 228 15.74 15.97 -9.55
N ALA A 229 15.39 15.51 -8.35
CA ALA A 229 15.73 14.18 -7.86
C ALA A 229 14.93 13.05 -8.56
N ASP A 230 13.62 13.21 -8.79
CA ASP A 230 12.78 12.16 -9.40
C ASP A 230 13.29 11.63 -10.76
N PRO A 231 13.58 12.48 -11.77
CA PRO A 231 14.08 11.97 -13.05
C PRO A 231 15.42 11.25 -12.90
N LYS A 232 16.29 11.69 -11.98
CA LYS A 232 17.58 10.99 -11.72
C LYS A 232 17.35 9.62 -11.09
N PHE A 233 16.42 9.47 -10.15
CA PHE A 233 16.06 8.15 -9.63
C PHE A 233 15.43 7.25 -10.69
N ALA A 234 14.63 7.81 -11.61
CA ALA A 234 14.10 7.06 -12.76
C ALA A 234 15.21 6.58 -13.71
N ASP A 235 16.22 7.41 -13.97
CA ASP A 235 17.39 7.06 -14.75
C ASP A 235 18.20 5.94 -14.07
N VAL A 236 18.47 6.06 -12.77
CA VAL A 236 19.15 5.00 -12.00
C VAL A 236 18.37 3.70 -12.07
N GLN A 237 17.05 3.72 -11.90
CA GLN A 237 16.23 2.52 -11.99
C GLN A 237 16.33 1.86 -13.36
N THR A 238 16.39 2.66 -14.44
CA THR A 238 16.58 2.18 -15.82
C THR A 238 17.99 1.60 -16.01
N MET A 239 19.02 2.28 -15.53
CA MET A 239 20.40 1.82 -15.59
C MET A 239 20.58 0.50 -14.82
N VAL A 240 20.03 0.41 -13.61
CA VAL A 240 20.08 -0.80 -12.77
C VAL A 240 19.34 -1.97 -13.43
N ARG A 241 18.20 -1.73 -14.09
CA ARG A 241 17.52 -2.77 -14.90
C ARG A 241 18.39 -3.28 -16.04
N ASN A 242 19.22 -2.44 -16.65
CA ASN A 242 20.08 -2.84 -17.76
C ASN A 242 21.41 -3.48 -17.32
N LEU A 243 21.74 -3.46 -16.02
CA LEU A 243 22.94 -4.12 -15.50
C LEU A 243 22.75 -5.65 -15.38
N PRO A 244 23.81 -6.45 -15.55
CA PRO A 244 23.80 -7.86 -15.21
C PRO A 244 23.36 -8.11 -13.76
N SER A 245 22.64 -9.21 -13.51
CA SER A 245 22.13 -9.59 -12.18
C SER A 245 23.24 -9.60 -11.11
N ALA A 246 24.43 -10.08 -11.49
CA ALA A 246 25.63 -10.08 -10.67
C ALA A 246 26.13 -8.69 -10.25
N LEU A 247 25.64 -7.59 -10.81
CA LEU A 247 25.99 -6.22 -10.42
C LEU A 247 24.81 -5.45 -9.81
N ARG A 248 23.57 -5.93 -10.02
CA ARG A 248 22.35 -5.32 -9.47
C ARG A 248 22.28 -5.38 -7.95
N HIS A 249 22.84 -6.42 -7.33
CA HIS A 249 22.81 -6.63 -5.88
C HIS A 249 23.42 -5.49 -5.04
N ASN A 250 24.25 -4.64 -5.65
CA ASN A 250 24.82 -3.45 -5.00
C ASN A 250 23.82 -2.27 -4.90
N PHE A 251 22.67 -2.36 -5.57
CA PHE A 251 21.63 -1.35 -5.54
C PHE A 251 20.45 -1.85 -4.71
N ASN A 252 20.10 -1.10 -3.68
CA ASN A 252 18.88 -1.33 -2.92
C ASN A 252 17.68 -0.78 -3.71
N THR A 253 17.06 -1.63 -4.53
CA THR A 253 15.91 -1.28 -5.37
C THR A 253 14.72 -0.77 -4.55
N THR A 254 14.53 -1.29 -3.34
CA THR A 254 13.50 -0.82 -2.40
C THR A 254 13.75 0.63 -1.96
N SER A 255 15.00 0.99 -1.70
CA SER A 255 15.36 2.37 -1.35
C SER A 255 15.18 3.33 -2.52
N ILE A 256 15.53 2.90 -3.75
CA ILE A 256 15.28 3.70 -4.96
C ILE A 256 13.77 3.91 -5.16
N ALA A 257 12.96 2.86 -5.01
CA ALA A 257 11.51 2.96 -5.09
C ALA A 257 10.93 3.91 -4.02
N TYR A 258 11.44 3.83 -2.79
CA TYR A 258 11.06 4.73 -1.70
C TYR A 258 11.30 6.20 -2.05
N TYR A 259 12.52 6.55 -2.52
CA TYR A 259 12.83 7.94 -2.86
C TYR A 259 11.94 8.45 -4.00
N ARG A 260 11.68 7.65 -5.03
CA ARG A 260 10.76 8.01 -6.11
C ARG A 260 9.35 8.26 -5.58
N THR A 261 8.84 7.38 -4.73
CA THR A 261 7.50 7.54 -4.15
C THR A 261 7.40 8.83 -3.34
N VAL A 262 8.42 9.16 -2.54
CA VAL A 262 8.45 10.43 -1.80
C VAL A 262 8.50 11.63 -2.75
N CYS A 263 9.36 11.59 -3.78
CA CYS A 263 9.39 12.66 -4.78
C CYS A 263 8.03 12.86 -5.45
N CYS A 264 7.37 11.78 -5.92
CA CYS A 264 6.03 11.84 -6.50
C CYS A 264 5.00 12.44 -5.52
N ALA A 265 5.10 12.11 -4.24
CA ALA A 265 4.19 12.64 -3.22
C ALA A 265 4.38 14.13 -2.95
N GLU A 266 5.60 14.65 -3.12
CA GLU A 266 5.93 16.06 -2.89
C GLU A 266 5.71 16.95 -4.12
N ILE A 267 5.87 16.41 -5.34
CA ILE A 267 5.70 17.18 -6.59
C ILE A 267 4.33 16.98 -7.26
N GLY A 268 3.71 15.82 -7.05
CA GLY A 268 2.54 15.38 -7.81
C GLY A 268 1.23 15.97 -7.31
N ASN A 269 0.16 15.72 -8.08
CA ASN A 269 -1.19 15.99 -7.60
C ASN A 269 -1.53 15.03 -6.44
N ASN A 270 -2.34 15.49 -5.47
CA ASN A 270 -2.64 14.71 -4.26
C ASN A 270 -3.22 13.31 -4.56
N ARG A 271 -3.93 13.11 -5.68
CA ARG A 271 -4.54 11.83 -6.03
C ARG A 271 -3.50 10.82 -6.54
N GLU A 272 -2.58 11.27 -7.37
CA GLU A 272 -1.45 10.47 -7.85
C GLU A 272 -0.49 10.15 -6.70
N ALA A 273 -0.24 11.11 -5.81
CA ALA A 273 0.51 10.91 -4.58
C ALA A 273 -0.12 9.80 -3.72
N GLU A 274 -1.45 9.86 -3.47
CA GLU A 274 -2.17 8.84 -2.70
C GLU A 274 -2.00 7.44 -3.32
N THR A 275 -2.17 7.33 -4.64
CA THR A 275 -2.00 6.06 -5.36
C THR A 275 -0.57 5.53 -5.21
N LYS A 276 0.46 6.35 -5.44
CA LYS A 276 1.87 5.93 -5.39
C LYS A 276 2.32 5.54 -3.98
N LEU A 277 1.88 6.27 -2.96
CA LEU A 277 2.16 5.96 -1.56
C LEU A 277 1.51 4.64 -1.15
N THR A 278 0.27 4.41 -1.60
CA THR A 278 -0.47 3.17 -1.36
C THR A 278 0.17 1.97 -2.06
N GLU A 279 0.54 2.12 -3.34
CA GLU A 279 1.27 1.10 -4.12
C GLU A 279 2.60 0.72 -3.44
N PHE A 280 3.34 1.69 -2.91
CA PHE A 280 4.61 1.43 -2.22
C PHE A 280 4.41 0.55 -0.98
N LEU A 281 3.47 0.92 -0.10
CA LEU A 281 3.18 0.16 1.13
C LEU A 281 2.71 -1.27 0.84
N GLN A 282 2.03 -1.48 -0.29
CA GLN A 282 1.55 -2.78 -0.74
C GLN A 282 2.64 -3.66 -1.36
N SER A 283 3.57 -3.05 -2.11
CA SER A 283 4.53 -3.80 -2.95
C SER A 283 5.86 -4.06 -2.24
N HIS A 284 6.16 -3.32 -1.17
CA HIS A 284 7.47 -3.32 -0.51
C HIS A 284 7.38 -3.73 0.97
N ASP A 285 6.93 -4.96 1.23
CA ASP A 285 6.86 -5.53 2.58
C ASP A 285 8.22 -5.60 3.29
N GLN A 286 9.32 -5.64 2.53
CA GLN A 286 10.68 -5.67 3.07
C GLN A 286 11.31 -4.28 3.28
N ALA A 287 10.58 -3.19 3.01
CA ALA A 287 11.08 -1.85 3.27
C ALA A 287 11.38 -1.65 4.76
N ALA A 288 12.38 -0.82 5.07
CA ALA A 288 12.74 -0.53 6.45
C ALA A 288 11.54 0.10 7.20
N ALA A 289 11.40 -0.20 8.50
CA ALA A 289 10.30 0.32 9.31
C ALA A 289 10.21 1.86 9.25
N SER A 290 11.35 2.54 9.24
CA SER A 290 11.45 4.00 9.08
C SER A 290 10.89 4.49 7.74
N GLN A 291 11.18 3.79 6.64
CA GLN A 291 10.65 4.11 5.31
C GLN A 291 9.13 3.93 5.28
N LYS A 292 8.61 2.82 5.82
CA LYS A 292 7.17 2.56 5.89
C LYS A 292 6.45 3.60 6.76
N ALA A 293 7.01 3.97 7.90
CA ALA A 293 6.48 5.01 8.76
C ALA A 293 6.41 6.36 8.03
N HIS A 294 7.48 6.76 7.34
CA HIS A 294 7.49 8.02 6.58
C HIS A 294 6.48 8.03 5.43
N ILE A 295 6.41 6.96 4.63
CA ILE A 295 5.42 6.85 3.55
C ILE A 295 3.99 6.91 4.09
N THR A 296 3.75 6.26 5.24
CA THR A 296 2.42 6.29 5.85
C THR A 296 2.06 7.67 6.38
N HIS A 297 3.01 8.41 6.94
CA HIS A 297 2.83 9.80 7.33
C HIS A 297 2.46 10.67 6.12
N LEU A 298 3.19 10.54 5.00
CA LEU A 298 2.88 11.25 3.77
C LEU A 298 1.50 10.88 3.21
N LEU A 299 1.08 9.63 3.33
CA LEU A 299 -0.25 9.18 2.92
C LEU A 299 -1.35 9.82 3.76
N ALA A 300 -1.19 9.86 5.08
CA ALA A 300 -2.11 10.53 5.98
C ALA A 300 -2.22 12.03 5.65
N ARG A 301 -1.08 12.71 5.47
CA ARG A 301 -1.01 14.12 5.05
C ARG A 301 -1.76 14.35 3.73
N THR A 302 -1.58 13.46 2.76
CA THR A 302 -2.21 13.56 1.45
C THR A 302 -3.73 13.34 1.51
N ARG A 303 -4.20 12.41 2.34
CA ARG A 303 -5.64 12.17 2.56
C ARG A 303 -6.34 13.34 3.24
N VAL A 304 -5.67 14.00 4.18
CA VAL A 304 -6.16 15.24 4.78
C VAL A 304 -6.33 16.32 3.71
N LYS A 305 -5.32 16.53 2.83
CA LYS A 305 -5.43 17.47 1.71
C LYS A 305 -6.56 17.14 0.72
N LEU A 306 -7.00 15.89 0.66
CA LEU A 306 -8.12 15.43 -0.19
C LEU A 306 -9.48 15.51 0.53
N GLY A 307 -9.56 16.00 1.76
CA GLY A 307 -10.79 16.04 2.55
C GLY A 307 -11.26 14.65 3.02
N ARG A 308 -10.36 13.65 3.06
CA ARG A 308 -10.65 12.27 3.47
C ARG A 308 -10.19 12.01 4.90
N LEU A 309 -10.76 12.75 5.85
CA LEU A 309 -10.36 12.71 7.27
C LEU A 309 -10.59 11.33 7.90
N ASP A 310 -11.71 10.66 7.61
CA ASP A 310 -12.02 9.33 8.16
C ASP A 310 -10.97 8.27 7.75
N SER A 311 -10.54 8.31 6.48
CA SER A 311 -9.50 7.41 5.96
C SER A 311 -8.09 7.75 6.46
N ALA A 312 -7.83 8.97 6.91
CA ALA A 312 -6.57 9.36 7.54
C ALA A 312 -6.50 8.90 9.00
N LEU A 313 -7.61 9.01 9.73
CA LEU A 313 -7.76 8.54 11.11
C LEU A 313 -7.61 7.02 11.19
N GLU A 314 -8.31 6.27 10.32
CA GLU A 314 -8.29 4.81 10.31
C GLU A 314 -6.87 4.26 10.03
N HIS A 315 -6.11 4.94 9.16
CA HIS A 315 -4.76 4.51 8.81
C HIS A 315 -3.73 4.78 9.92
N SER A 316 -3.92 5.88 10.67
CA SER A 316 -3.12 6.20 11.85
C SER A 316 -3.37 5.20 12.99
N CYS A 317 -4.64 4.79 13.16
CA CYS A 317 -5.02 3.75 14.13
C CYS A 317 -4.45 2.36 13.78
N ARG A 318 -4.38 1.98 12.50
CA ARG A 318 -3.77 0.70 12.08
C ARG A 318 -2.26 0.64 12.31
N LEU A 319 -1.54 1.74 12.08
CA LEU A 319 -0.10 1.84 12.36
C LEU A 319 0.19 1.57 13.84
N ARG A 320 -0.64 2.12 14.72
CA ARG A 320 -0.54 1.92 16.16
C ARG A 320 -0.78 0.47 16.57
N ALA A 321 -1.79 -0.18 16.00
CA ALA A 321 -2.04 -1.60 16.23
C ALA A 321 -0.87 -2.50 15.77
N GLN A 322 -0.14 -2.10 14.72
CA GLN A 322 1.04 -2.83 14.24
C GLN A 322 2.30 -2.56 15.09
N GLN A 323 2.46 -1.35 15.65
CA GLN A 323 3.55 -1.03 16.58
C GLN A 323 3.34 -1.62 17.97
N ASP A 324 2.11 -1.60 18.49
CA ASP A 324 1.73 -2.20 19.78
C ASP A 324 1.88 -3.74 19.75
N ALA A 325 1.75 -4.37 18.59
CA ALA A 325 2.02 -5.80 18.41
C ALA A 325 3.52 -6.16 18.48
N THR A 326 4.41 -5.18 18.34
CA THR A 326 5.87 -5.35 18.38
C THR A 326 6.55 -4.87 19.66
N GLU A 327 5.93 -4.01 20.46
CA GLU A 327 6.50 -3.43 21.69
C GLU A 327 5.67 -3.79 22.93
N HIS A 328 5.72 -5.06 23.34
CA HIS A 328 5.10 -5.50 24.59
C HIS A 328 6.12 -5.56 25.75
N VAL A 329 6.73 -4.42 26.13
CA VAL A 329 7.39 -4.27 27.46
C VAL A 329 7.29 -2.83 27.99
N ASN A 330 6.70 -2.72 29.18
CA ASN A 330 6.67 -1.60 30.15
C ASN A 330 5.58 -0.51 30.04
N GLY A 331 4.67 -0.59 31.00
CA GLY A 331 3.61 0.38 31.29
C GLY A 331 4.18 1.74 31.71
N GLY A 332 3.73 2.76 30.99
CA GLY A 332 4.13 4.16 31.08
C GLY A 332 3.83 4.94 29.79
N ILE A 333 3.63 4.22 28.68
CA ILE A 333 3.49 4.77 27.33
C ILE A 333 2.08 5.31 27.03
N ALA A 334 1.03 4.79 27.70
CA ALA A 334 -0.35 5.20 27.45
C ALA A 334 -0.58 6.71 27.69
N THR A 335 0.10 7.32 28.68
CA THR A 335 0.02 8.76 28.96
C THR A 335 0.84 9.62 27.99
N ALA A 336 1.95 9.10 27.45
CA ALA A 336 2.76 9.83 26.46
C ALA A 336 2.07 9.87 25.08
N ALA A 337 1.49 8.75 24.66
CA ALA A 337 0.76 8.66 23.39
C ALA A 337 -0.53 9.49 23.37
N VAL A 338 -1.24 9.57 24.51
CA VAL A 338 -2.40 10.47 24.65
C VAL A 338 -1.96 11.93 24.61
N ARG A 339 -0.81 12.28 25.20
CA ARG A 339 -0.23 13.63 25.10
C ARG A 339 0.20 13.99 23.68
N GLU A 340 0.84 13.09 22.95
CA GLU A 340 1.24 13.34 21.55
C GLU A 340 0.03 13.46 20.62
N ALA A 341 -1.00 12.64 20.81
CA ALA A 341 -2.24 12.74 20.05
C ALA A 341 -2.94 14.08 20.33
N ALA A 342 -3.03 14.48 21.60
CA ALA A 342 -3.57 15.78 21.99
C ALA A 342 -2.75 16.95 21.40
N LEU A 343 -1.42 16.83 21.36
CA LEU A 343 -0.51 17.83 20.79
C LEU A 343 -0.65 17.95 19.26
N ALA A 344 -0.74 16.83 18.54
CA ALA A 344 -0.92 16.81 17.09
C ALA A 344 -2.25 17.44 16.68
N VAL A 345 -3.29 17.16 17.45
CA VAL A 345 -4.63 17.71 17.27
C VAL A 345 -4.68 19.20 17.62
N ALA A 346 -4.00 19.64 18.69
CA ALA A 346 -3.84 21.05 19.03
C ALA A 346 -3.10 21.84 17.92
N LYS A 347 -2.06 21.26 17.32
CA LYS A 347 -1.34 21.85 16.18
C LYS A 347 -2.23 21.95 14.93
N ALA A 348 -3.06 20.93 14.66
CA ALA A 348 -4.04 20.98 13.57
C ALA A 348 -5.09 22.07 13.78
N TRP A 349 -5.61 22.21 15.00
CA TRP A 349 -6.52 23.29 15.39
C TRP A 349 -5.89 24.68 15.15
N GLN A 350 -4.64 24.87 15.57
CA GLN A 350 -3.92 26.14 15.45
C GLN A 350 -3.64 26.54 13.98
N ILE A 351 -3.40 25.56 13.10
CA ILE A 351 -3.24 25.80 11.66
C ILE A 351 -4.55 26.28 11.05
N LEU A 352 -5.68 25.68 11.43
CA LEU A 352 -7.00 26.03 10.92
C LEU A 352 -7.47 27.41 11.41
N THR A 353 -7.16 27.78 12.66
CA THR A 353 -7.41 29.14 13.16
C THR A 353 -6.54 30.18 12.44
N LYS A 354 -5.26 29.89 12.15
CA LYS A 354 -4.41 30.79 11.36
C LYS A 354 -4.87 30.94 9.91
N ALA A 355 -5.58 29.95 9.38
CA ALA A 355 -6.18 29.99 8.05
C ALA A 355 -7.53 30.74 8.00
N ALA A 356 -7.99 31.31 9.12
CA ALA A 356 -9.29 31.98 9.28
C ALA A 356 -10.50 31.06 9.00
N GLU A 357 -10.34 29.74 9.21
CA GLU A 357 -11.42 28.76 9.14
C GLU A 357 -12.03 28.53 10.54
N ASP A 358 -12.59 29.61 11.11
CA ASP A 358 -13.02 29.66 12.51
C ASP A 358 -14.08 28.61 12.87
N ASP A 359 -14.97 28.27 11.92
CA ASP A 359 -16.01 27.25 12.12
C ASP A 359 -15.42 25.83 12.21
N ALA A 360 -14.42 25.52 11.39
CA ALA A 360 -13.74 24.22 11.39
C ALA A 360 -12.87 24.07 12.64
N ALA A 361 -12.21 25.14 13.06
CA ALA A 361 -11.45 25.19 14.29
C ALA A 361 -12.36 25.02 15.52
N ALA A 362 -13.54 25.63 15.55
CA ALA A 362 -14.50 25.47 16.65
C ALA A 362 -15.03 24.03 16.78
N ILE A 363 -15.29 23.36 15.66
CA ILE A 363 -15.75 21.95 15.65
C ILE A 363 -14.66 21.01 16.18
N ILE A 364 -13.41 21.21 15.75
CA ILE A 364 -12.28 20.40 16.21
C ILE A 364 -12.02 20.64 17.70
N MET A 365 -12.05 21.89 18.16
CA MET A 365 -11.88 22.21 19.58
C MET A 365 -12.91 21.49 20.45
N LYS A 366 -14.19 21.56 20.08
CA LYS A 366 -15.27 20.91 20.82
C LYS A 366 -15.17 19.38 20.81
N ALA A 367 -14.87 18.78 19.65
CA ALA A 367 -14.67 17.34 19.53
C ALA A 367 -13.49 16.84 20.38
N CYS A 368 -12.49 17.69 20.59
CA CYS A 368 -11.29 17.33 21.35
C CYS A 368 -11.45 17.53 22.85
N GLU A 369 -12.21 18.53 23.29
CA GLU A 369 -12.64 18.64 24.70
C GLU A 369 -13.55 17.48 25.12
N GLU A 370 -14.32 16.92 24.18
CA GLU A 370 -15.16 15.74 24.42
C GLU A 370 -14.34 14.43 24.39
N ALA A 371 -13.30 14.35 23.55
CA ALA A 371 -12.49 13.14 23.39
C ALA A 371 -11.32 13.03 24.39
N PHE A 372 -10.79 14.15 24.87
CA PHE A 372 -9.71 14.22 25.84
C PHE A 372 -10.23 14.95 27.08
N GLU A 373 -9.95 14.45 28.28
CA GLU A 373 -10.28 15.19 29.50
C GLU A 373 -9.74 16.63 29.39
N ALA A 374 -10.61 17.62 29.62
CA ALA A 374 -10.36 19.02 29.28
C ALA A 374 -9.00 19.56 29.78
N HIS A 375 -8.51 19.04 30.92
CA HIS A 375 -7.22 19.41 31.47
C HIS A 375 -6.03 18.97 30.59
N VAL A 376 -6.06 17.75 30.02
CA VAL A 376 -5.01 17.20 29.15
C VAL A 376 -4.94 17.94 27.83
N PHE A 377 -6.10 18.26 27.27
CA PHE A 377 -6.19 19.04 26.04
C PHE A 377 -5.71 20.48 26.24
N SER A 378 -6.08 21.13 27.35
CA SER A 378 -5.61 22.48 27.66
C SER A 378 -4.09 22.56 27.79
N GLU A 379 -3.47 21.55 28.42
CA GLU A 379 -2.02 21.48 28.57
C GLU A 379 -1.31 21.29 27.21
N ALA A 380 -1.88 20.45 26.34
CA ALA A 380 -1.37 20.21 24.99
C ALA A 380 -1.52 21.44 24.08
N VAL A 381 -2.61 22.20 24.20
CA VAL A 381 -2.82 23.46 23.48
C VAL A 381 -1.83 24.52 23.96
N VAL A 382 -1.64 24.68 25.27
CA VAL A 382 -0.64 25.61 25.84
C VAL A 382 0.76 25.26 25.35
N GLN A 383 1.11 23.97 25.31
CA GLN A 383 2.41 23.53 24.80
C GLN A 383 2.56 23.73 23.28
N ALA A 384 1.53 23.45 22.48
CA ALA A 384 1.54 23.70 21.04
C ALA A 384 1.68 25.20 20.72
N VAL A 385 1.06 26.08 21.52
CA VAL A 385 1.18 27.54 21.38
C VAL A 385 2.56 28.03 21.82
N ALA A 386 3.18 27.43 22.83
CA ALA A 386 4.53 27.79 23.27
C ALA A 386 5.65 27.34 22.30
N GLU A 387 5.39 26.30 21.50
CA GLU A 387 6.32 25.74 20.51
C GLU A 387 6.21 26.42 19.12
N ALA A 388 5.26 27.33 18.93
CA ALA A 388 4.97 28.04 17.67
C ALA A 388 5.45 29.49 17.69
#